data_AF-A0A0R3RW08-F1
#
_entry.id   AF-A0A0R3RW08-F1
#
_cell.length_a   1.000
_cell.length_b   1.000
_cell.length_c   1.000
_cell.angle_alpha   90.00
_cell.angle_beta   90.00
_cell.angle_gamma   90.00
#
_symmetry.space_group_name_H-M   'P 1'
#
loop_
_entity.id
_entity.type
_entity.pdbx_description
1 polymer ?
#
loop_
_entity_poly.entity_id
_entity_poly.type
_entity_poly.pdbx_seq_one_letter_code
_entity_poly.pdbx_strand_id
1 'polypeptide(L)'
;MFLCSSDCYDRSLNRDIVETCVEGCNKPVKNATSILQKELDDLQAQLNRCGMTCFDKAAQKFGPYPVHYTEIQSREFDKQLLNCACSCVDDHIKLLPNIRKRLVNSYERFLK
;
A
#
# COMPACT_ATOMS: atom_id res chain seq x y z
N MET A 1 -4.41 -22.23 9.04
CA MET A 1 -5.85 -21.89 8.92
C MET A 1 -6.70 -23.15 8.83
N PHE A 2 -6.76 -23.87 7.70
CA PHE A 2 -7.69 -25.00 7.54
C PHE A 2 -7.44 -26.19 8.49
N LEU A 3 -6.17 -26.58 8.70
CA LEU A 3 -5.84 -27.65 9.67
C LEU A 3 -6.24 -27.26 11.11
N CYS A 4 -5.91 -26.03 11.53
CA CYS A 4 -6.33 -25.48 12.82
C CYS A 4 -7.86 -25.49 12.98
N SER A 5 -8.59 -25.05 11.95
CA SER A 5 -10.05 -25.04 11.98
C SER A 5 -10.63 -26.45 12.05
N SER A 6 -9.99 -27.44 11.43
CA SER A 6 -10.39 -28.86 11.53
C SER A 6 -10.34 -29.34 12.99
N ASP A 7 -9.24 -29.05 13.70
CA ASP A 7 -9.06 -29.44 15.10
C ASP A 7 -10.09 -28.80 16.05
N CYS A 8 -10.75 -27.72 15.64
CA CYS A 8 -11.80 -27.08 16.44
C CYS A 8 -13.07 -27.93 16.52
N TYR A 9 -13.40 -28.70 15.48
CA TYR A 9 -14.59 -29.54 15.43
C TYR A 9 -14.46 -30.79 16.31
N ASP A 10 -13.23 -31.23 16.59
CA ASP A 10 -12.95 -32.38 17.46
C ASP A 10 -13.03 -32.03 18.97
N ARG A 11 -13.04 -30.74 19.33
CA ARG A 11 -12.96 -30.27 20.73
C ARG A 11 -14.30 -30.15 21.43
N SER A 12 -15.39 -29.88 20.72
CA SER A 12 -16.72 -29.70 21.32
C SER A 12 -17.84 -29.80 20.28
N LEU A 13 -19.01 -30.28 20.70
CA LEU A 13 -20.26 -30.18 19.95
C LEU A 13 -20.97 -28.84 20.15
N ASN A 14 -20.51 -28.01 21.09
CA ASN A 14 -21.09 -26.68 21.31
C ASN A 14 -20.63 -25.74 20.20
N ARG A 15 -21.61 -25.21 19.46
CA ARG A 15 -21.40 -24.30 18.34
C ARG A 15 -20.58 -23.07 18.71
N ASP A 16 -20.87 -22.41 19.83
CA ASP A 16 -20.23 -21.14 20.20
C ASP A 16 -18.73 -21.32 20.49
N ILE A 17 -18.38 -22.47 21.08
CA ILE A 17 -16.98 -22.85 21.35
C ILE A 17 -16.24 -23.11 20.04
N VAL A 18 -16.87 -23.83 19.11
CA VAL A 18 -16.29 -24.11 17.78
C VAL A 18 -16.12 -22.81 16.98
N GLU A 19 -17.13 -21.94 16.99
CA GLU A 19 -17.11 -20.65 16.29
C GLU A 19 -15.96 -19.77 16.78
N THR A 20 -15.83 -19.62 18.11
CA THR A 20 -14.71 -18.86 18.73
C THR A 20 -13.34 -19.45 18.37
N CYS A 21 -13.21 -20.78 18.36
CA CYS A 21 -11.97 -21.47 17.98
C CYS A 21 -11.60 -21.22 16.51
N VAL A 22 -12.58 -21.37 15.60
CA VAL A 22 -12.41 -21.13 14.17
C VAL A 22 -12.09 -19.67 13.90
N GLU A 23 -12.70 -18.72 14.59
CA GLU A 23 -12.34 -17.30 14.50
C GLU A 23 -10.87 -17.08 14.92
N GLY A 24 -10.42 -17.73 15.99
CA GLY A 24 -9.03 -17.73 16.42
C GLY A 24 -8.07 -18.22 15.33
N CYS A 25 -8.42 -19.30 14.62
CA CYS A 25 -7.63 -19.83 13.50
C CYS A 25 -7.59 -18.90 12.28
N ASN A 26 -8.62 -18.06 12.08
CA ASN A 26 -8.73 -17.13 10.95
C ASN A 26 -8.13 -15.75 11.24
N LYS A 27 -8.12 -15.32 12.51
CA LYS A 27 -7.62 -14.01 12.94
C LYS A 27 -6.23 -13.66 12.42
N PRO A 28 -5.24 -14.57 12.40
CA PRO A 28 -3.90 -14.23 11.92
C PRO A 28 -3.90 -13.92 10.41
N VAL A 29 -4.58 -14.72 9.59
CA VAL A 29 -4.73 -14.46 8.15
C VAL A 29 -5.45 -13.13 7.90
N LYS A 30 -6.55 -12.86 8.62
CA LYS A 30 -7.26 -11.57 8.53
C LYS A 30 -6.34 -10.38 8.86
N ASN A 31 -5.51 -10.51 9.90
CA ASN A 31 -4.54 -9.48 10.27
C ASN A 31 -3.48 -9.27 9.19
N ALA A 32 -2.96 -10.36 8.61
CA ALA A 32 -2.00 -10.31 7.50
C ALA A 32 -2.54 -9.49 6.32
N THR A 33 -3.75 -9.84 5.90
CA THR A 33 -4.44 -9.20 4.77
C THR A 33 -4.71 -7.73 5.07
N SER A 34 -5.10 -7.40 6.29
CA SER A 34 -5.28 -6.01 6.72
C SER A 34 -3.98 -5.21 6.68
N ILE A 35 -2.86 -5.78 7.13
CA ILE A 35 -1.54 -5.12 7.06
C ILE A 35 -1.13 -4.94 5.60
N LEU A 36 -1.29 -5.95 4.75
CA LEU A 36 -1.02 -5.84 3.31
C LEU A 36 -1.82 -4.72 2.66
N GLN A 37 -3.13 -4.68 2.91
CA GLN A 37 -3.99 -3.64 2.39
C GLN A 37 -3.50 -2.25 2.81
N LYS A 38 -3.21 -2.09 4.11
CA LYS A 38 -2.71 -0.82 4.65
C LYS A 38 -1.41 -0.37 3.99
N GLU A 39 -0.44 -1.27 3.81
CA GLU A 39 0.84 -0.95 3.17
C GLU A 39 0.66 -0.51 1.71
N LEU A 40 -0.27 -1.13 0.97
CA LEU A 40 -0.59 -0.76 -0.40
C LEU A 40 -1.33 0.59 -0.47
N ASP A 41 -2.29 0.80 0.43
CA ASP A 41 -3.03 2.07 0.53
C ASP A 41 -2.08 3.23 0.87
N ASP A 42 -1.18 3.02 1.83
CA ASP A 42 -0.20 4.03 2.23
C ASP A 42 0.77 4.36 1.08
N LEU A 43 1.24 3.35 0.33
CA LEU A 43 2.08 3.54 -0.86
C LEU A 43 1.33 4.32 -1.95
N GLN A 44 0.08 3.94 -2.26
CA GLN A 44 -0.74 4.60 -3.26
C GLN A 44 -1.02 6.07 -2.87
N ALA A 45 -1.36 6.32 -1.60
CA ALA A 45 -1.61 7.66 -1.10
C ALA A 45 -0.36 8.55 -1.19
N GLN A 46 0.83 7.99 -0.95
CA GLN A 46 2.08 8.72 -1.11
C GLN A 46 2.38 9.05 -2.58
N LEU A 47 2.20 8.09 -3.50
CA LEU A 47 2.38 8.32 -4.92
C LEU A 47 1.42 9.39 -5.47
N ASN A 48 0.15 9.36 -5.06
CA ASN A 48 -0.84 10.37 -5.43
C ASN A 48 -0.43 11.77 -4.96
N ARG A 49 -0.03 11.89 -3.68
CA ARG A 49 0.50 13.16 -3.15
C ARG A 49 1.73 13.64 -3.90
N CYS A 50 2.54 12.70 -4.39
CA CYS A 50 3.72 13.05 -5.15
C CYS A 50 3.39 13.64 -6.53
N GLY A 51 2.45 13.04 -7.25
CA GLY A 51 1.94 13.59 -8.50
C GLY A 51 1.42 15.02 -8.32
N MET A 52 0.63 15.26 -7.27
CA MET A 52 0.15 16.60 -6.92
C MET A 52 1.30 17.56 -6.60
N THR A 53 2.26 17.14 -5.78
CA THR A 53 3.43 17.98 -5.42
C THR A 53 4.27 18.32 -6.66
N CYS A 54 4.44 17.39 -7.58
CA CYS A 54 5.17 17.62 -8.83
C CYS A 54 4.43 18.58 -9.76
N PHE A 55 3.10 18.46 -9.83
CA PHE A 55 2.26 19.41 -10.54
C PHE A 55 2.40 20.82 -9.95
N ASP A 56 2.27 20.96 -8.63
CA ASP A 56 2.40 22.26 -7.95
C ASP A 56 3.77 22.89 -8.19
N LYS A 57 4.85 22.10 -8.15
CA LYS A 57 6.21 22.59 -8.46
C LYS A 57 6.35 23.07 -9.90
N ALA A 58 5.72 22.38 -10.85
CA ALA A 58 5.73 22.81 -12.24
C ALA A 58 4.87 24.09 -12.41
N ALA A 59 3.69 24.13 -11.80
CA ALA A 59 2.80 25.29 -11.83
C ALA A 59 3.41 26.54 -11.17
N GLN A 60 4.21 26.39 -10.11
CA GLN A 60 4.94 27.51 -9.51
C GLN A 60 5.95 28.15 -10.47
N LYS A 61 6.49 27.37 -11.42
CA LYS A 61 7.49 27.86 -12.38
C LYS A 61 6.86 28.45 -13.64
N PHE A 62 5.81 27.81 -14.15
CA PHE A 62 5.21 28.16 -15.45
C PHE A 62 3.87 28.93 -15.33
N GLY A 63 3.28 28.98 -14.14
CA GLY A 63 1.97 29.55 -13.86
C GLY A 63 0.92 28.47 -13.53
N PRO A 64 -0.23 28.82 -12.95
CA PRO A 64 -1.25 27.83 -12.58
C PRO A 64 -2.15 27.38 -13.74
N TYR A 65 -2.05 28.02 -14.92
CA TYR A 65 -2.97 27.82 -16.04
C TYR A 65 -2.25 27.30 -17.28
N PRO A 66 -2.20 25.96 -17.49
CA PRO A 66 -1.56 25.36 -18.66
C PRO A 66 -2.13 25.83 -20.00
N VAL A 67 -3.37 26.32 -20.02
CA VAL A 67 -4.03 26.81 -21.25
C VAL A 67 -3.34 28.05 -21.85
N HIS A 68 -2.55 28.76 -21.06
CA HIS A 68 -1.83 29.96 -21.50
C HIS A 68 -0.37 29.67 -21.89
N TYR A 69 0.05 28.40 -21.85
CA TYR A 69 1.42 28.05 -22.18
C TYR A 69 1.65 28.07 -23.68
N THR A 70 2.79 28.62 -24.06
CA THR A 70 3.36 28.37 -25.39
C THR A 70 3.73 26.90 -25.54
N GLU A 71 3.87 26.42 -26.78
CA GLU A 71 4.26 25.02 -27.04
C GLU A 71 5.57 24.63 -26.33
N ILE A 72 6.54 25.56 -26.26
CA ILE A 72 7.81 25.34 -25.57
C ILE A 72 7.60 25.21 -24.05
N GLN A 73 6.76 26.08 -23.46
CA GLN A 73 6.44 26.02 -22.03
C GLN A 73 5.69 24.74 -21.68
N SER A 74 4.77 24.27 -22.52
CA SER A 74 4.06 23.00 -22.30
C SER A 74 5.04 21.82 -22.29
N ARG A 75 5.97 21.75 -23.24
CA ARG A 75 7.00 20.68 -23.26
C ARG A 75 7.90 20.72 -22.03
N GLU A 76 8.35 21.90 -21.62
CA GLU A 76 9.19 22.05 -20.42
C GLU A 76 8.42 21.77 -19.12
N PHE A 77 7.12 22.10 -19.07
CA PHE A 77 6.22 21.73 -17.97
C PHE A 77 6.10 20.21 -17.86
N ASP A 78 5.79 19.52 -18.95
CA ASP A 78 5.65 18.06 -18.99
C ASP A 78 6.95 17.37 -18.58
N LYS A 79 8.08 17.86 -19.11
CA LYS A 79 9.41 17.35 -18.75
C LYS A 79 9.71 17.53 -17.26
N GLN A 80 9.39 18.68 -16.68
CA GLN A 80 9.58 18.91 -15.25
C GLN A 80 8.67 18.02 -14.40
N LEU A 81 7.41 17.86 -14.81
CA LEU A 81 6.44 16.99 -14.14
C LEU A 81 6.93 15.54 -14.15
N LEU A 82 7.34 15.02 -15.32
CA LEU A 82 7.85 13.67 -15.49
C LEU A 82 9.13 13.44 -14.67
N ASN A 83 10.11 14.34 -14.75
CA ASN A 83 11.35 14.20 -14.00
C ASN A 83 11.10 14.17 -12.48
N CYS A 84 10.20 15.02 -11.99
CA CYS A 84 9.82 15.02 -10.58
C CYS A 84 9.10 13.71 -10.20
N ALA A 85 8.15 13.26 -11.02
CA ALA A 85 7.41 12.02 -10.79
C ALA A 85 8.34 10.80 -10.78
N CYS A 86 9.29 10.72 -11.73
CA CYS A 86 10.29 9.66 -11.79
C CYS A 86 11.16 9.62 -10.53
N SER A 87 11.72 10.77 -10.12
CA SER A 87 12.51 10.85 -8.88
C SER A 87 11.72 10.38 -7.67
N CYS A 88 10.42 10.71 -7.63
CA CYS A 88 9.58 10.30 -6.53
C CYS A 88 9.29 8.79 -6.52
N VAL A 89 9.00 8.22 -7.69
CA VAL A 89 8.84 6.77 -7.84
C VAL A 89 10.13 6.06 -7.41
N ASP A 90 11.30 6.57 -7.80
CA ASP A 90 12.60 6.03 -7.39
C ASP A 90 12.77 6.03 -5.87
N ASP A 91 12.33 7.09 -5.19
CA ASP A 91 12.36 7.16 -3.73
C ASP A 91 11.38 6.17 -3.09
N HIS A 92 10.19 5.98 -3.66
CA HIS A 92 9.22 4.99 -3.20
C HIS A 92 9.67 3.55 -3.44
N ILE A 93 10.38 3.27 -4.55
CA ILE A 93 10.98 1.95 -4.81
C ILE A 93 11.95 1.56 -3.69
N LYS A 94 12.73 2.52 -3.17
CA LYS A 94 13.64 2.29 -2.03
C LYS A 94 12.92 1.92 -0.73
N LEU A 95 11.62 2.21 -0.61
CA LEU A 95 10.80 1.84 0.55
C LEU A 95 10.24 0.42 0.45
N LEU A 96 10.12 -0.14 -0.75
CA LEU A 96 9.54 -1.48 -0.99
C LEU A 96 10.22 -2.60 -0.18
N PRO A 97 11.56 -2.63 0.00
CA PRO A 97 12.20 -3.65 0.85
C PRO A 97 11.73 -3.61 2.30
N ASN A 98 11.49 -2.41 2.85
CA ASN A 98 11.01 -2.24 4.22
C ASN A 98 9.54 -2.65 4.35
N ILE A 99 8.71 -2.30 3.36
CA ILE A 99 7.32 -2.76 3.26
C ILE A 99 7.28 -4.29 3.24
N ARG A 100 8.06 -4.91 2.34
CA ARG A 100 8.22 -6.37 2.25
C ARG A 100 8.63 -6.98 3.59
N LYS A 101 9.61 -6.39 4.29
CA LYS A 101 10.06 -6.89 5.59
C LYS A 101 8.94 -6.90 6.62
N ARG A 102 8.12 -5.83 6.69
CA ARG A 102 6.97 -5.76 7.60
C ARG A 102 5.91 -6.81 7.27
N LEU A 103 5.64 -7.01 5.98
CA LEU A 103 4.72 -8.07 5.51
C LEU A 103 5.21 -9.45 5.91
N VAL A 104 6.45 -9.80 5.56
CA VAL A 104 7.04 -11.11 5.88
C VAL A 104 7.05 -11.34 7.39
N ASN A 105 7.43 -10.36 8.19
CA ASN A 105 7.40 -10.46 9.64
C ASN A 105 5.98 -10.70 10.19
N SER A 106 4.95 -10.12 9.55
CA SER A 106 3.56 -10.45 9.89
C SER A 106 3.26 -11.90 9.56
N TYR A 107 3.74 -12.40 8.41
CA TYR A 107 3.50 -13.78 7.98
C TYR A 107 4.23 -14.83 8.82
N GLU A 108 5.48 -14.58 9.21
CA GLU A 108 6.26 -15.48 10.05
C GLU A 108 5.67 -15.68 11.45
N ARG A 109 4.97 -14.66 11.98
CA ARG A 109 4.19 -14.80 13.21
C ARG A 109 3.01 -15.77 13.09
N PHE A 110 2.65 -16.20 11.88
CA PHE A 110 1.61 -17.21 11.64
C PHE A 110 2.17 -18.64 11.52
N LEU A 111 3.47 -18.78 11.24
CA LEU A 111 4.13 -20.08 11.10
C LEU A 111 4.68 -20.61 12.43
N LYS A 112 4.68 -19.78 13.48
CA LYS A 112 5.00 -20.15 14.86
C LYS A 112 3.70 -20.29 15.66
#